data_AF-A0A5E7KPB8-F1
#
_entry.id   AF-A0A5E7KPB8-F1
#
_cell.length_a   1.000
_cell.length_b   1.000
_cell.length_c   1.000
_cell.angle_alpha   90.00
_cell.angle_beta   90.00
_cell.angle_gamma   90.00
#
_symmetry.space_group_name_H-M   'P 1'
#
loop_
_entity.id
_entity.type
_entity.pdbx_description
1 polymer ?
#
loop_
_entity_poly.entity_id
_entity_poly.type
_entity_poly.pdbx_seq_one_letter_code
_entity_poly.pdbx_strand_id
1 'polypeptide(L)'
;MNAHLNHPKANLNAAEQAITAMIGAQSFAQYESEWREYLGHIEKAWIKVERACVSFQAKFQPWQGKFQSLRKKDMLLRYLKAARDADNHSIQDLASIENGYRAINFANSNGGYIENLTISNGEIIEYSGDPIIVTDVPPRPVALPVKNNGSWYNPPTSHLGNAITTAHPTELAMLGLTFYNGFISDVEKTFFT
;
A
#
# COMPACT_ATOMS: atom_id res chain seq x y z
N MET A 1 -28.19 10.17 -12.84
CA MET A 1 -26.80 9.79 -12.54
C MET A 1 -25.90 10.97 -12.85
N ASN A 2 -25.08 11.41 -11.91
CA ASN A 2 -24.33 12.65 -12.05
C ASN A 2 -23.05 12.43 -12.88
N ALA A 3 -23.10 12.78 -14.18
CA ALA A 3 -22.07 12.43 -15.17
C ALA A 3 -20.68 13.01 -14.86
N HIS A 4 -20.60 14.02 -14.00
CA HIS A 4 -19.37 14.76 -13.71
C HIS A 4 -18.28 13.94 -12.99
N LEU A 5 -18.65 12.89 -12.25
CA LEU A 5 -17.69 12.03 -11.53
C LEU A 5 -17.44 10.67 -12.20
N ASN A 6 -17.94 10.45 -13.42
CA ASN A 6 -17.73 9.19 -14.14
C ASN A 6 -16.25 8.88 -14.39
N HIS A 7 -15.46 9.87 -14.83
CA HIS A 7 -14.03 9.66 -15.11
C HIS A 7 -13.19 9.41 -13.84
N PRO A 8 -13.35 10.17 -12.73
CA PRO A 8 -12.73 9.81 -11.46
C PRO A 8 -13.07 8.39 -10.99
N LYS A 9 -14.35 8.02 -11.00
CA LYS A 9 -14.82 6.68 -10.59
C LYS A 9 -14.26 5.58 -11.48
N ALA A 10 -14.22 5.78 -12.80
CA ALA A 10 -13.62 4.83 -13.73
C ALA A 10 -12.12 4.60 -13.44
N ASN A 11 -11.38 5.63 -13.00
CA ASN A 11 -10.00 5.44 -12.57
C ASN A 11 -9.88 4.67 -11.25
N LEU A 12 -10.80 4.84 -10.29
CA LEU A 12 -10.79 4.00 -9.09
C LEU A 12 -11.16 2.55 -9.38
N ASN A 13 -12.10 2.31 -10.30
CA ASN A 13 -12.40 0.95 -10.77
C ASN A 13 -11.19 0.32 -11.46
N ALA A 14 -10.44 1.08 -12.27
CA ALA A 14 -9.20 0.60 -12.88
C ALA A 14 -8.11 0.34 -11.83
N ALA A 15 -8.00 1.18 -10.80
CA ALA A 15 -7.10 0.94 -9.67
C ALA A 15 -7.46 -0.35 -8.92
N GLU A 16 -8.74 -0.62 -8.69
CA GLU A 16 -9.23 -1.86 -8.08
C GLU A 16 -8.95 -3.09 -8.96
N GLN A 17 -9.11 -2.96 -10.28
CA GLN A 17 -8.74 -4.00 -11.23
C GLN A 17 -7.23 -4.30 -11.20
N ALA A 18 -6.38 -3.27 -11.12
CA ALA A 18 -4.94 -3.44 -10.96
C ALA A 18 -4.59 -4.19 -9.67
N ILE A 19 -5.26 -3.89 -8.54
CA ILE A 19 -5.09 -4.66 -7.29
C ILE A 19 -5.47 -6.14 -7.50
N THR A 20 -6.59 -6.40 -8.19
CA THR A 20 -7.03 -7.76 -8.49
C THR A 20 -6.01 -8.48 -9.39
N ALA A 21 -5.46 -7.78 -10.38
CA ALA A 21 -4.41 -8.30 -11.26
C ALA A 21 -3.09 -8.56 -10.53
N MET A 22 -2.72 -7.73 -9.54
CA MET A 22 -1.58 -7.99 -8.65
C MET A 22 -1.78 -9.31 -7.89
N ILE A 23 -2.97 -9.53 -7.32
CA ILE A 23 -3.28 -10.78 -6.58
C ILE A 23 -3.19 -12.00 -7.48
N GLY A 24 -3.64 -11.88 -8.74
CA GLY A 24 -3.62 -12.96 -9.73
C GLY A 24 -2.32 -13.07 -10.56
N ALA A 25 -1.31 -12.22 -10.29
CA ALA A 25 -0.12 -12.13 -11.11
C ALA A 25 0.67 -13.45 -11.13
N GLN A 26 1.08 -13.91 -12.31
CA GLN A 26 1.82 -15.17 -12.48
C GLN A 26 3.34 -14.97 -12.43
N SER A 27 3.80 -13.72 -12.35
CA SER A 27 5.21 -13.37 -12.23
C SER A 27 5.38 -12.08 -11.45
N PHE A 28 6.55 -11.90 -10.85
CA PHE A 28 6.86 -10.66 -10.13
C PHE A 28 6.89 -9.44 -11.06
N ALA A 29 7.37 -9.59 -12.30
CA ALA A 29 7.35 -8.50 -13.29
C ALA A 29 5.92 -8.04 -13.61
N GLN A 30 4.98 -8.97 -13.77
CA GLN A 30 3.57 -8.64 -13.93
C GLN A 30 3.03 -7.96 -12.67
N TYR A 31 3.31 -8.50 -11.48
CA TYR A 31 2.88 -7.92 -10.21
C TYR A 31 3.35 -6.46 -10.06
N GLU A 32 4.62 -6.19 -10.34
CA GLU A 32 5.18 -4.84 -10.24
C GLU A 32 4.60 -3.89 -11.30
N SER A 33 4.33 -4.38 -12.50
CA SER A 33 3.64 -3.60 -13.54
C SER A 33 2.25 -3.16 -13.06
N GLU A 34 1.46 -4.08 -12.51
CA GLU A 34 0.12 -3.78 -11.99
C GLU A 34 0.16 -2.85 -10.76
N TRP A 35 1.21 -2.96 -9.93
CA TRP A 35 1.44 -2.01 -8.85
C TRP A 35 1.63 -0.57 -9.36
N ARG A 36 2.38 -0.39 -10.45
CA ARG A 36 2.56 0.91 -11.11
C ARG A 36 1.26 1.44 -11.71
N GLU A 37 0.47 0.58 -12.35
CA GLU A 37 -0.85 0.96 -12.89
C GLU A 37 -1.80 1.45 -11.78
N TYR A 38 -1.87 0.73 -10.65
CA TYR A 38 -2.63 1.18 -9.49
C TYR A 38 -2.21 2.60 -9.04
N LEU A 39 -0.91 2.83 -8.85
CA LEU A 39 -0.35 4.12 -8.43
C LEU A 39 -0.69 5.24 -9.42
N GLY A 40 -0.64 4.95 -10.72
CA GLY A 40 -1.04 5.87 -11.78
C GLY A 40 -2.53 6.21 -11.74
N HIS A 41 -3.39 5.19 -11.55
CA HIS A 41 -4.84 5.36 -11.56
C HIS A 41 -5.38 6.14 -10.37
N ILE A 42 -4.90 5.91 -9.14
CA ILE A 42 -5.34 6.69 -7.96
C ILE A 42 -5.03 8.18 -8.12
N GLU A 43 -3.91 8.52 -8.76
CA GLU A 43 -3.54 9.91 -8.98
C GLU A 43 -4.32 10.55 -10.14
N LYS A 44 -4.57 9.79 -11.22
CA LYS A 44 -5.50 10.22 -12.28
C LYS A 44 -6.89 10.48 -11.69
N ALA A 45 -7.39 9.62 -10.79
CA ALA A 45 -8.67 9.81 -10.14
C ALA A 45 -8.73 11.15 -9.38
N TRP A 46 -7.73 11.45 -8.56
CA TRP A 46 -7.62 12.73 -7.85
C TRP A 46 -7.65 13.95 -8.80
N ILE A 47 -6.78 13.96 -9.82
CA ILE A 47 -6.71 15.07 -10.79
C ILE A 47 -8.05 15.26 -11.50
N LYS A 48 -8.74 14.16 -11.83
CA LYS A 48 -10.04 14.23 -12.51
C LYS A 48 -11.14 14.77 -11.59
N VAL A 49 -11.07 14.51 -10.28
CA VAL A 49 -11.98 15.14 -9.30
C VAL A 49 -11.77 16.66 -9.31
N GLU A 50 -10.52 17.12 -9.22
CA GLU A 50 -10.22 18.56 -9.24
C GLU A 50 -10.77 19.24 -10.49
N ARG A 51 -10.62 18.59 -11.66
CA ARG A 51 -11.18 19.08 -12.93
C ARG A 51 -12.70 19.07 -12.96
N ALA A 52 -13.34 18.07 -12.37
CA ALA A 52 -14.80 18.01 -12.28
C ALA A 52 -15.38 19.12 -11.38
N CYS A 53 -14.61 19.57 -10.38
CA CYS A 53 -15.03 20.55 -9.38
C CYS A 53 -14.73 22.03 -9.75
N VAL A 54 -14.25 22.30 -10.97
CA VAL A 54 -13.87 23.66 -11.40
C VAL A 54 -15.04 24.65 -11.29
N SER A 55 -16.27 24.22 -11.59
CA SER A 55 -17.47 25.08 -11.54
C SER A 55 -17.81 25.63 -10.16
N PHE A 56 -17.31 25.01 -9.08
CA PHE A 56 -17.50 25.46 -7.70
C PHE A 56 -16.16 25.50 -6.93
N GLN A 57 -15.08 25.80 -7.65
CA GLN A 57 -13.70 25.81 -7.15
C GLN A 57 -13.52 26.63 -5.87
N ALA A 58 -14.21 27.79 -5.75
CA ALA A 58 -14.12 28.65 -4.58
C ALA A 58 -14.58 27.97 -3.27
N LYS A 59 -15.54 27.04 -3.35
CA LYS A 59 -15.99 26.23 -2.20
C LYS A 59 -15.19 24.94 -2.07
N PHE A 60 -14.82 24.34 -3.20
CA PHE A 60 -14.10 23.08 -3.24
C PHE A 60 -12.68 23.18 -2.68
N GLN A 61 -11.91 24.21 -3.06
CA GLN A 61 -10.50 24.33 -2.63
C GLN A 61 -10.32 24.38 -1.10
N PRO A 62 -11.06 25.24 -0.35
CA PRO A 62 -11.00 25.22 1.11
C PRO A 62 -11.40 23.86 1.71
N TRP A 63 -12.47 23.25 1.18
CA TRP A 63 -12.97 21.95 1.65
C TRP A 63 -11.98 20.81 1.38
N GLN A 64 -11.35 20.79 0.20
CA GLN A 64 -10.36 19.79 -0.21
C GLN A 64 -9.05 19.93 0.58
N GLY A 65 -8.78 21.09 1.16
CA GLY A 65 -7.58 21.38 1.95
C GLY A 65 -7.28 20.34 3.03
N LYS A 66 -8.32 19.78 3.68
CA LYS A 66 -8.15 18.69 4.67
C LYS A 66 -7.58 17.41 4.04
N PHE A 67 -8.06 17.03 2.86
CA PHE A 67 -7.59 15.85 2.14
C PHE A 67 -6.20 16.08 1.52
N GLN A 68 -5.93 17.28 1.01
CA GLN A 68 -4.58 17.66 0.57
C GLN A 68 -3.58 17.58 1.72
N SER A 69 -3.96 18.04 2.91
CA SER A 69 -3.13 17.92 4.12
C SER A 69 -2.87 16.46 4.47
N LEU A 70 -3.90 15.60 4.44
CA LEU A 70 -3.72 14.15 4.64
C LEU A 70 -2.73 13.56 3.62
N ARG A 71 -2.88 13.85 2.33
CA ARG A 71 -1.93 13.37 1.30
C ARG A 71 -0.48 13.82 1.52
N LYS A 72 -0.25 14.92 2.23
CA LYS A 72 1.08 15.43 2.55
C LYS A 72 1.65 14.88 3.88
N LYS A 73 0.79 14.55 4.84
CA LYS A 73 1.20 14.24 6.22
C LYS A 73 1.01 12.79 6.60
N ASP A 74 -0.03 12.15 6.10
CA ASP A 74 -0.30 10.74 6.31
C ASP A 74 0.80 9.90 5.64
N MET A 75 1.38 8.95 6.37
CA MET A 75 2.52 8.19 5.88
C MET A 75 2.18 7.37 4.63
N LEU A 76 1.05 6.64 4.64
CA LEU A 76 0.62 5.86 3.48
C LEU A 76 0.36 6.76 2.27
N LEU A 77 -0.48 7.78 2.40
CA LEU A 77 -0.86 8.60 1.25
C LEU A 77 0.33 9.37 0.66
N ARG A 78 1.24 9.84 1.54
CA ARG A 78 2.48 10.49 1.11
C ARG A 78 3.40 9.52 0.38
N TYR A 79 3.55 8.29 0.90
CA TYR A 79 4.33 7.25 0.26
C TYR A 79 3.76 6.88 -1.12
N LEU A 80 2.46 6.60 -1.24
CA LEU A 80 1.83 6.27 -2.53
C LEU A 80 2.04 7.38 -3.57
N LYS A 81 1.90 8.64 -3.17
CA LYS A 81 2.17 9.78 -4.05
C LYS A 81 3.65 9.84 -4.45
N ALA A 82 4.57 9.67 -3.50
CA ALA A 82 6.00 9.66 -3.79
C ALA A 82 6.41 8.50 -4.70
N ALA A 83 5.84 7.31 -4.53
CA ALA A 83 6.10 6.12 -5.34
C ALA A 83 5.64 6.32 -6.79
N ARG A 84 4.44 6.88 -6.99
CA ARG A 84 3.95 7.28 -8.32
C ARG A 84 4.89 8.31 -8.97
N ASP A 85 5.29 9.33 -8.22
CA ASP A 85 6.14 10.39 -8.77
C ASP A 85 7.55 9.85 -9.11
N ALA A 86 8.07 8.95 -8.29
CA ALA A 86 9.30 8.20 -8.55
C ALA A 86 9.20 7.39 -9.85
N ASP A 87 8.14 6.61 -10.04
CA ASP A 87 7.87 5.84 -11.26
C ASP A 87 7.93 6.71 -12.54
N ASN A 88 7.27 7.86 -12.52
CA ASN A 88 7.20 8.75 -13.68
C ASN A 88 8.50 9.49 -14.01
N HIS A 89 9.39 9.66 -13.02
CA HIS A 89 10.53 10.59 -13.13
C HIS A 89 11.89 9.91 -12.94
N SER A 90 11.92 8.62 -12.64
CA SER A 90 13.16 7.88 -12.42
C SER A 90 13.00 6.41 -12.78
N ILE A 91 14.13 5.75 -13.04
CA ILE A 91 14.19 4.31 -13.21
C ILE A 91 14.54 3.73 -11.84
N GLN A 92 13.52 3.32 -11.09
CA GLN A 92 13.68 2.62 -9.81
C GLN A 92 12.61 1.55 -9.65
N ASP A 93 12.97 0.44 -9.00
CA ASP A 93 12.05 -0.60 -8.60
C ASP A 93 11.17 -0.09 -7.45
N LEU A 94 9.88 -0.43 -7.46
CA LEU A 94 8.92 0.01 -6.44
C LEU A 94 8.57 -1.09 -5.45
N ALA A 95 8.89 -2.32 -5.80
CA ALA A 95 8.72 -3.49 -4.96
C ALA A 95 9.91 -4.42 -5.15
N SER A 96 10.11 -5.34 -4.21
CA SER A 96 11.00 -6.49 -4.36
C SER A 96 10.33 -7.73 -3.76
N ILE A 97 10.93 -8.91 -3.99
CA ILE A 97 10.59 -10.10 -3.24
C ILE A 97 11.45 -10.14 -1.98
N GLU A 98 10.80 -10.12 -0.82
CA GLU A 98 11.42 -10.50 0.44
C GLU A 98 11.46 -12.02 0.52
N ASN A 99 12.64 -12.58 0.84
CA ASN A 99 12.80 -14.02 1.00
C ASN A 99 11.94 -14.52 2.16
N GLY A 100 11.38 -15.72 1.98
CA GLY A 100 10.72 -16.42 3.06
C GLY A 100 11.72 -16.79 4.16
N TYR A 101 11.23 -16.90 5.38
CA TYR A 101 12.02 -17.29 6.53
C TYR A 101 11.20 -18.14 7.50
N ARG A 102 11.89 -18.96 8.28
CA ARG A 102 11.32 -19.69 9.42
C ARG A 102 11.69 -18.94 10.70
N ALA A 103 10.69 -18.57 11.48
CA ALA A 103 10.89 -18.03 12.82
C ALA A 103 10.67 -19.14 13.85
N ILE A 104 11.58 -19.25 14.82
CA ILE A 104 11.44 -20.14 15.97
C ILE A 104 11.42 -19.23 17.19
N ASN A 105 10.27 -19.16 17.87
CA ASN A 105 10.08 -18.36 19.08
C ASN A 105 9.74 -19.26 20.24
N PHE A 106 10.00 -18.84 21.48
CA PHE A 106 9.41 -19.53 22.63
C PHE A 106 7.92 -19.23 22.71
N ALA A 107 7.13 -20.23 23.14
CA ALA A 107 5.72 -20.02 23.48
C ALA A 107 5.58 -19.06 24.66
N ASN A 108 6.60 -18.97 25.52
CA ASN A 108 6.70 -17.97 26.58
C ASN A 108 7.33 -16.68 26.04
N SER A 109 6.61 -15.56 26.15
CA SER A 109 7.06 -14.24 25.70
C SER A 109 8.28 -13.70 26.46
N ASN A 110 8.58 -14.24 27.64
CA ASN A 110 9.74 -13.85 28.45
C ASN A 110 11.02 -14.64 28.06
N GLY A 111 10.94 -15.49 27.04
CA GLY A 111 12.01 -16.38 26.61
C GLY A 111 11.89 -17.79 27.21
N GLY A 112 12.92 -18.60 27.00
CA GLY A 112 12.98 -19.98 27.46
C GLY A 112 14.36 -20.59 27.29
N TYR A 113 14.49 -21.85 27.69
CA TYR A 113 15.71 -22.63 27.60
C TYR A 113 15.64 -23.63 26.43
N ILE A 114 16.72 -23.74 25.66
CA ILE A 114 16.92 -24.80 24.67
C ILE A 114 17.97 -25.75 25.24
N GLU A 115 17.59 -27.00 25.46
CA GLU A 115 18.51 -28.05 25.86
C GLU A 115 19.18 -28.68 24.63
N ASN A 116 18.40 -28.97 23.58
CA ASN A 116 18.90 -29.47 22.30
C ASN A 116 18.09 -28.92 21.12
N LEU A 117 18.77 -28.60 20.02
CA LEU A 117 18.14 -28.20 18.76
C LEU A 117 19.00 -28.71 17.60
N THR A 118 18.47 -29.66 16.84
CA THR A 118 19.11 -30.20 15.64
C THR A 118 18.30 -29.81 14.41
N ILE A 119 18.93 -29.07 13.49
CA ILE A 119 18.35 -28.69 12.21
C ILE A 119 19.08 -29.42 11.09
N SER A 120 18.33 -30.11 10.22
CA SER A 120 18.86 -30.79 9.04
C SER A 120 17.96 -30.49 7.84
N ASN A 121 18.56 -30.13 6.71
CA ASN A 121 17.84 -29.76 5.48
C ASN A 121 16.74 -28.68 5.69
N GLY A 122 16.96 -27.77 6.64
CA GLY A 122 16.00 -26.70 6.98
C GLY A 122 14.87 -27.11 7.91
N GLU A 123 14.80 -28.38 8.33
CA GLU A 123 13.80 -28.90 9.26
C GLU A 123 14.39 -29.13 10.65
N ILE A 124 13.58 -28.87 11.68
CA ILE A 124 13.90 -29.25 13.05
C ILE A 124 13.65 -30.74 13.16
N ILE A 125 14.73 -31.53 13.24
CA ILE A 125 14.66 -32.99 13.36
C ILE A 125 14.72 -33.44 14.81
N GLU A 126 15.22 -32.58 15.70
CA GLU A 126 15.25 -32.83 17.14
C GLU A 126 15.15 -31.51 17.91
N TYR A 127 14.32 -31.50 18.95
CA TYR A 127 14.18 -30.36 19.85
C TYR A 127 13.91 -30.83 21.28
N SER A 128 14.64 -30.30 22.25
CA SER A 128 14.32 -30.40 23.68
C SER A 128 14.59 -29.07 24.39
N GLY A 129 13.76 -28.76 25.39
CA GLY A 129 13.75 -27.46 26.07
C GLY A 129 12.32 -26.98 26.36
N ASP A 130 12.19 -25.69 26.61
CA ASP A 130 10.89 -25.05 26.81
C ASP A 130 10.06 -25.02 25.52
N PRO A 131 8.72 -25.00 25.58
CA PRO A 131 7.90 -25.04 24.37
C PRO A 131 8.22 -23.92 23.37
N ILE A 132 8.37 -24.28 22.09
CA ILE A 132 8.60 -23.34 20.97
C ILE A 132 7.39 -23.28 20.02
N ILE A 133 7.28 -22.16 19.31
CA ILE A 133 6.39 -21.90 18.20
C ILE A 133 7.26 -21.71 16.96
N VAL A 134 7.03 -22.55 15.96
CA VAL A 134 7.70 -22.45 14.65
C VAL A 134 6.71 -21.84 13.67
N THR A 135 7.13 -20.77 13.01
CA THR A 135 6.31 -20.05 12.02
C THR A 135 7.08 -19.97 10.72
N ASP A 136 6.49 -20.53 9.66
CA ASP A 136 7.00 -20.38 8.30
C ASP A 136 6.36 -19.16 7.63
N VAL A 137 7.19 -18.22 7.21
CA VAL A 137 6.79 -17.04 6.44
C VAL A 137 7.24 -17.26 5.00
N PRO A 138 6.31 -17.37 4.04
CA PRO A 138 6.67 -17.56 2.64
C PRO A 138 7.31 -16.29 2.05
N PRO A 139 8.08 -16.42 0.95
CA PRO A 139 8.52 -15.26 0.19
C PRO A 139 7.32 -14.43 -0.25
N ARG A 140 7.46 -13.10 -0.22
CA ARG A 140 6.36 -12.18 -0.49
C ARG A 140 6.86 -10.88 -1.12
N PRO A 141 6.03 -10.20 -1.92
CA PRO A 141 6.37 -8.87 -2.40
C PRO A 141 6.32 -7.85 -1.26
N VAL A 142 7.31 -6.97 -1.21
CA VAL A 142 7.40 -5.86 -0.26
C VAL A 142 7.61 -4.55 -1.02
N ALA A 143 6.97 -3.48 -0.55
CA ALA A 143 7.17 -2.14 -1.06
C ALA A 143 8.57 -1.64 -0.68
N LEU A 144 9.25 -0.96 -1.60
CA LEU A 144 10.60 -0.43 -1.38
C LEU A 144 10.60 1.04 -0.95
N PRO A 145 11.61 1.51 -0.21
CA PRO A 145 11.83 2.95 -0.08
C PRO A 145 12.02 3.60 -1.45
N VAL A 146 11.33 4.71 -1.68
CA VAL A 146 11.40 5.44 -2.95
C VAL A 146 12.09 6.78 -2.78
N LYS A 147 12.90 7.17 -3.76
CA LYS A 147 13.53 8.49 -3.79
C LYS A 147 12.76 9.41 -4.74
N ASN A 148 12.29 10.54 -4.22
CA ASN A 148 11.60 11.57 -5.01
C ASN A 148 12.12 12.97 -4.62
N ASN A 149 12.53 13.76 -5.62
CA ASN A 149 13.09 15.12 -5.44
C ASN A 149 14.17 15.19 -4.34
N GLY A 150 15.09 14.23 -4.33
CA GLY A 150 16.20 14.17 -3.36
C GLY A 150 15.83 13.61 -1.98
N SER A 151 14.54 13.44 -1.67
CA SER A 151 14.06 12.90 -0.39
C SER A 151 13.71 11.43 -0.49
N TRP A 152 13.99 10.66 0.55
CA TRP A 152 13.59 9.26 0.68
C TRP A 152 12.24 9.13 1.40
N TYR A 153 11.40 8.23 0.91
CA TYR A 153 10.11 7.90 1.48
C TYR A 153 10.06 6.39 1.71
N ASN A 154 10.09 5.99 2.98
CA ASN A 154 10.01 4.58 3.36
C ASN A 154 8.57 4.06 3.23
N PRO A 155 8.40 2.74 3.06
CA PRO A 155 7.09 2.10 3.21
C PRO A 155 6.41 2.52 4.50
N PRO A 156 5.08 2.71 4.48
CA PRO A 156 4.37 3.34 5.57
C PRO A 156 4.18 2.39 6.75
N THR A 157 4.35 2.92 7.96
CA THR A 157 4.06 2.22 9.22
C THR A 157 2.76 2.71 9.88
N SER A 158 2.05 3.64 9.24
CA SER A 158 0.76 4.14 9.71
C SER A 158 -0.12 4.66 8.59
N HIS A 159 -1.44 4.64 8.82
CA HIS A 159 -2.45 5.29 8.00
C HIS A 159 -3.61 5.78 8.87
N LEU A 160 -3.94 7.07 8.76
CA LEU A 160 -5.02 7.75 9.46
C LEU A 160 -5.00 7.52 10.98
N GLY A 161 -3.80 7.52 11.56
CA GLY A 161 -3.58 7.30 13.01
C GLY A 161 -3.51 5.83 13.44
N ASN A 162 -3.78 4.89 12.55
CA ASN A 162 -3.65 3.45 12.83
C ASN A 162 -2.29 2.94 12.38
N ALA A 163 -1.74 1.97 13.12
CA ALA A 163 -0.49 1.31 12.73
C ALA A 163 -0.70 0.41 11.51
N ILE A 164 0.31 0.35 10.64
CA ILE A 164 0.41 -0.64 9.56
C ILE A 164 1.56 -1.57 9.91
N THR A 165 1.29 -2.88 9.91
CA THR A 165 2.27 -3.92 10.23
C THR A 165 2.75 -4.68 8.99
N THR A 166 2.26 -4.31 7.81
CA THR A 166 2.58 -4.93 6.52
C THR A 166 3.33 -3.94 5.63
N ALA A 167 4.30 -4.45 4.86
CA ALA A 167 4.91 -3.73 3.75
C ALA A 167 4.39 -4.22 2.39
N HIS A 168 3.38 -5.10 2.37
CA HIS A 168 2.91 -5.77 1.16
C HIS A 168 2.18 -4.77 0.23
N PRO A 169 2.63 -4.56 -1.02
CA PRO A 169 2.05 -3.53 -1.89
C PRO A 169 0.54 -3.66 -2.10
N THR A 170 0.00 -4.87 -2.29
CA THR A 170 -1.46 -5.09 -2.37
C THR A 170 -2.22 -4.59 -1.13
N GLU A 171 -1.73 -4.84 0.08
CA GLU A 171 -2.39 -4.38 1.31
C GLU A 171 -2.34 -2.86 1.42
N LEU A 172 -1.19 -2.25 1.10
CA LEU A 172 -1.05 -0.80 1.02
C LEU A 172 -1.98 -0.19 -0.05
N ALA A 173 -2.17 -0.89 -1.17
CA ALA A 173 -3.07 -0.49 -2.24
C ALA A 173 -4.52 -0.48 -1.77
N MET A 174 -4.98 -1.52 -1.07
CA MET A 174 -6.34 -1.61 -0.56
C MET A 174 -6.67 -0.49 0.44
N LEU A 175 -5.72 -0.17 1.33
CA LEU A 175 -5.86 0.95 2.26
C LEU A 175 -5.97 2.29 1.51
N GLY A 176 -5.11 2.51 0.51
CA GLY A 176 -5.15 3.70 -0.32
C GLY A 176 -6.45 3.81 -1.13
N LEU A 177 -6.89 2.73 -1.76
CA LEU A 177 -8.15 2.67 -2.52
C LEU A 177 -9.35 3.02 -1.63
N THR A 178 -9.38 2.50 -0.40
CA THR A 178 -10.42 2.82 0.58
C THR A 178 -10.48 4.32 0.86
N PHE A 179 -9.32 4.97 1.08
CA PHE A 179 -9.26 6.41 1.27
C PHE A 179 -9.79 7.19 0.05
N TYR A 180 -9.35 6.85 -1.17
CA TYR A 180 -9.78 7.57 -2.38
C TYR A 180 -11.26 7.35 -2.71
N ASN A 181 -11.80 6.15 -2.46
CA ASN A 181 -13.23 5.89 -2.57
C ASN A 181 -14.04 6.76 -1.60
N GLY A 182 -13.59 6.87 -0.35
CA GLY A 182 -14.18 7.78 0.65
C GLY A 182 -14.13 9.24 0.19
N PHE A 183 -12.98 9.70 -0.31
CA PHE A 183 -12.82 11.05 -0.83
C PHE A 183 -13.79 11.37 -1.97
N ILE A 184 -13.90 10.50 -2.99
CA ILE A 184 -14.81 10.73 -4.12
C ILE A 184 -16.27 10.72 -3.65
N SER A 185 -16.63 9.81 -2.74
CA SER A 185 -17.98 9.74 -2.18
C SER A 185 -18.33 11.02 -1.42
N ASP A 186 -17.40 11.55 -0.65
CA ASP A 186 -17.56 12.82 0.08
C ASP A 186 -17.71 14.01 -0.86
N VAL A 187 -16.97 14.04 -1.98
CA VAL A 187 -17.14 15.07 -3.02
C VAL A 187 -18.52 14.99 -3.65
N GLU A 188 -18.98 13.79 -4.02
CA GLU A 188 -20.28 13.59 -4.64
C GLU A 188 -21.41 14.10 -3.74
N LYS A 189 -21.37 13.73 -2.45
CA LYS A 189 -22.34 14.17 -1.44
C LYS A 189 -22.33 15.68 -1.20
N THR A 190 -21.16 16.31 -1.26
CA THR A 190 -21.01 17.72 -0.88
C THR A 190 -21.31 18.68 -2.03
N PHE A 191 -21.01 18.30 -3.28
CA PHE A 191 -21.03 19.23 -4.41
C PHE A 191 -21.90 18.80 -5.60
N PHE A 192 -22.34 17.55 -5.62
CA PHE A 192 -23.08 16.94 -6.73
C PHE A 192 -24.39 16.28 -6.26
N THR A 193 -24.89 16.70 -5.11
CA THR A 193 -26.21 16.32 -4.57
C THR A 193 -27.14 17.51 -4.60
#